data_AF-A0A1B7W2H6-F1
#
_entry.id   AF-A0A1B7W2H6-F1
#
_cell.length_a   1.000
_cell.length_b   1.000
_cell.length_c   1.000
_cell.angle_alpha   90.00
_cell.angle_beta   90.00
_cell.angle_gamma   90.00
#
_symmetry.space_group_name_H-M   'P 1'
#
loop_
_entity.id
_entity.type
_entity.pdbx_description
1 polymer ?
#
loop_
_entity_poly.entity_id
_entity_poly.type
_entity_poly.pdbx_seq_one_letter_code
_entity_poly.pdbx_strand_id
1 'polypeptide(L)' 'SIANIAVNYAGGYIDITNRANIQIREIKQDINIEVLKNLQALGLASTNAKTDHIRNIMTSPTAGIDTEELIATQP' A
#
# COMPACT_ATOMS: atom_id res chain seq x y z
N SER A 1 7.76 -10.00 1.44
CA SER A 1 7.39 -9.08 0.35
C SER A 1 5.88 -9.08 0.20
N ILE A 2 5.30 -8.04 -0.39
CA ILE A 2 3.85 -7.97 -0.65
C ILE A 2 3.37 -9.09 -1.58
N ALA A 3 4.19 -9.49 -2.57
CA ALA A 3 3.89 -10.61 -3.46
C ALA A 3 3.68 -11.94 -2.71
N ASN A 4 4.51 -12.23 -1.69
CA ASN A 4 4.36 -13.44 -0.88
C ASN A 4 3.03 -13.44 -0.10
N ILE A 5 2.56 -12.26 0.33
CA ILE A 5 1.27 -12.13 1.01
C ILE A 5 0.14 -12.49 0.03
N ALA A 6 0.18 -11.96 -1.19
CA ALA A 6 -0.82 -12.25 -2.21
C ALA A 6 -0.88 -13.75 -2.57
N VAL A 7 0.27 -14.41 -2.75
CA VAL A 7 0.33 -15.85 -3.12
C VAL A 7 -0.15 -16.75 -1.97
N ASN A 8 0.31 -16.48 -0.75
CA ASN A 8 0.10 -17.40 0.38
C ASN A 8 -1.24 -17.20 1.09
N TYR A 9 -1.81 -15.98 1.04
CA TYR A 9 -3.01 -15.63 1.82
C TYR A 9 -4.20 -15.17 0.96
N ALA A 10 -4.02 -15.01 -0.35
CA ALA A 10 -4.99 -14.37 -1.22
C ALA A 10 -5.03 -15.02 -2.62
N GLY A 11 -5.67 -14.38 -3.60
CA GLY A 11 -5.82 -14.87 -4.98
C GLY A 11 -4.51 -15.01 -5.78
N GLY A 12 -3.36 -14.62 -5.23
CA GLY A 12 -2.07 -14.70 -5.94
C GLY A 12 -1.77 -13.53 -6.88
N TYR A 13 -2.61 -12.50 -6.88
CA TYR A 13 -2.44 -11.27 -7.65
C TYR A 13 -2.60 -10.02 -6.79
N ILE A 14 -2.18 -8.89 -7.35
CA ILE A 14 -2.21 -7.59 -6.72
C ILE A 14 -2.76 -6.60 -7.74
N ASP A 15 -3.78 -5.83 -7.35
CA ASP A 15 -4.34 -4.77 -8.20
C ASP A 15 -3.77 -3.41 -7.82
N ILE A 16 -3.43 -2.61 -8.83
CA ILE A 16 -3.15 -1.18 -8.66
C ILE A 16 -4.44 -0.40 -8.95
N THR A 17 -4.83 0.48 -8.04
CA THR A 17 -6.04 1.30 -8.15
C THR A 17 -5.79 2.60 -8.91
N ASN A 18 -6.86 3.25 -9.36
CA ASN A 18 -6.81 4.61 -9.92
C ASN A 18 -6.36 5.70 -8.93
N ARG A 19 -6.15 5.32 -7.66
CA ARG A 19 -5.57 6.15 -6.61
C ARG A 19 -4.16 5.70 -6.23
N ALA A 20 -3.40 5.11 -7.16
CA ALA A 20 -2.01 4.66 -6.95
C ALA A 20 -1.80 3.83 -5.67
N ASN A 21 -2.84 3.14 -5.21
CA ASN A 21 -2.82 2.29 -4.03
C ASN A 21 -2.99 0.83 -4.46
N ILE A 22 -2.63 -0.10 -3.57
CA ILE A 22 -2.61 -1.52 -3.83
C ILE A 22 -3.81 -2.22 -3.16
N GLN A 23 -4.41 -3.19 -3.85
CA GLN A 23 -5.42 -4.09 -3.28
C GLN A 23 -5.05 -5.56 -3.45
N ILE A 24 -5.25 -6.33 -2.38
CA ILE A 24 -5.12 -7.79 -2.33
C ILE A 24 -6.52 -8.37 -2.12
N ARG A 25 -6.95 -9.28 -2.98
CA ARG A 25 -8.32 -9.83 -3.01
C ARG A 25 -8.34 -11.34 -2.84
N GLU A 26 -9.55 -11.89 -2.63
CA GLU A 26 -9.76 -13.34 -2.48
C GLU A 26 -8.98 -13.90 -1.30
N ILE A 27 -9.09 -13.23 -0.15
CA ILE A 27 -8.45 -13.64 1.09
C ILE A 27 -8.93 -15.05 1.44
N LYS A 28 -8.00 -16.02 1.43
CA LYS A 28 -8.29 -17.46 1.54
C LYS A 28 -8.51 -17.91 2.98
N GLN A 29 -7.99 -17.16 3.94
CA GLN A 29 -8.04 -17.41 5.38
C GLN A 29 -7.95 -16.09 6.13
N ASP A 30 -8.40 -16.06 7.38
CA ASP A 30 -8.32 -14.84 8.19
C ASP A 30 -6.88 -14.30 8.26
N ILE A 31 -6.77 -12.98 8.07
CA ILE A 31 -5.50 -12.26 8.17
C ILE A 31 -5.12 -12.20 9.65
N ASN A 32 -4.12 -12.98 10.04
CA ASN A 32 -3.63 -13.00 11.42
C ASN A 32 -2.72 -11.79 11.72
N ILE A 33 -2.41 -11.63 13.02
CA ILE A 33 -1.59 -10.52 13.52
C ILE A 33 -0.19 -10.47 12.90
N GLU A 34 0.39 -11.62 12.53
CA GLU A 34 1.73 -11.68 11.95
C GLU A 34 1.76 -11.14 10.52
N VAL A 35 0.70 -11.37 9.73
CA VAL A 35 0.56 -10.77 8.39
C VAL A 35 0.42 -9.25 8.50
N LEU A 36 -0.35 -8.75 9.46
CA LEU A 36 -0.48 -7.30 9.71
C LEU A 36 0.85 -6.67 10.13
N LYS A 37 1.59 -7.32 11.04
CA LYS A 37 2.94 -6.87 11.43
C LYS A 37 3.91 -6.86 10.25
N ASN A 38 3.82 -7.84 9.34
CA ASN A 38 4.65 -7.87 8.14
C ASN A 38 4.33 -6.68 7.21
N LEU A 39 3.04 -6.36 7.00
CA LEU A 39 2.64 -5.17 6.25
C LEU A 39 3.17 -3.88 6.89
N GLN A 40 3.11 -3.76 8.22
CA GLN A 40 3.68 -2.61 8.93
C GLN A 40 5.20 -2.53 8.77
N ALA A 41 5.91 -3.65 8.90
CA ALA A 41 7.37 -3.70 8.73
C ALA A 41 7.82 -3.34 7.30
N LEU A 42 6.96 -3.59 6.31
CA LEU A 42 7.16 -3.17 4.91
C LEU A 42 6.77 -1.70 4.65
N GLY A 43 6.25 -0.98 5.65
CA GLY A 43 5.74 0.39 5.47
C GLY A 43 4.42 0.48 4.71
N LEU A 44 3.68 -0.63 4.59
CA LEU A 44 2.44 -0.74 3.80
C LEU A 44 1.16 -0.65 4.65
N ALA A 45 1.30 -0.58 5.98
CA ALA A 45 0.20 -0.41 6.91
C ALA A 45 0.60 0.52 8.06
N SER A 46 -0.36 1.28 8.59
CA SER A 46 -0.13 2.13 9.75
C SER A 46 0.01 1.29 11.03
N THR A 47 0.84 1.78 11.96
CA THR A 47 0.88 1.26 13.34
C THR A 47 -0.21 1.88 14.22
N ASN A 48 -0.89 2.91 13.73
CA ASN A 48 -1.94 3.63 14.43
C ASN A 48 -3.30 3.40 13.76
N ALA A 49 -4.14 2.55 14.36
CA ALA A 49 -5.47 2.24 13.83
C ALA A 49 -6.37 3.48 13.66
N LYS A 50 -6.12 4.57 14.40
CA LYS A 50 -6.88 5.81 14.23
C LYS A 50 -6.67 6.45 12.87
N THR A 51 -5.57 6.16 12.18
CA THR A 51 -5.28 6.71 10.84
C THR A 51 -5.79 5.84 9.70
N ASP A 52 -6.28 4.63 9.98
CA ASP A 52 -6.63 3.66 8.92
C ASP A 52 -7.79 4.13 8.02
N HIS A 53 -8.63 5.03 8.52
CA HIS A 53 -9.72 5.62 7.75
C HIS A 53 -9.26 6.75 6.81
N ILE A 54 -8.05 7.26 6.98
CA ILE A 54 -7.50 8.31 6.13
C ILE A 54 -7.25 7.72 4.75
N ARG A 55 -7.84 8.31 3.71
CA ARG A 55 -7.68 7.85 2.34
C ARG A 55 -6.28 8.15 1.82
N ASN A 56 -5.85 7.35 0.84
CA ASN A 56 -4.56 7.55 0.16
C ASN A 56 -4.38 9.01 -0.30
N ILE A 57 -3.24 9.60 0.04
CA ILE A 57 -2.83 10.94 -0.42
C ILE A 57 -2.21 10.76 -1.80
N MET A 58 -2.76 11.45 -2.80
CA MET A 58 -2.25 11.40 -4.17
C MET A 58 -1.23 12.52 -4.35
N THR A 59 -0.05 12.17 -4.84
CA THR A 59 0.99 13.11 -5.26
C THR A 59 1.29 12.93 -6.75
N SER A 60 2.10 13.84 -7.31
CA SER A 60 2.59 13.64 -8.68
C SER A 60 3.42 12.36 -8.77
N PRO A 61 3.21 11.48 -9.78
CA PRO A 61 4.02 10.28 -9.95
C PRO A 61 5.49 10.60 -10.31
N THR A 62 5.78 11.84 -10.71
CA THR A 62 7.11 12.32 -11.09
C THR A 62 7.68 13.33 -10.09
N ALA A 63 7.07 13.45 -8.90
CA ALA A 63 7.51 14.40 -7.88
C ALA A 63 9.00 14.24 -7.54
N GLY A 64 9.74 15.36 -7.54
CA GLY A 64 11.18 15.43 -7.27
C GLY A 64 12.09 15.00 -8.42
N ILE A 65 11.53 14.60 -9.57
CA ILE A 65 12.29 14.12 -10.74
C ILE A 65 11.96 14.94 -11.99
N ASP A 66 10.71 15.39 -12.13
CA ASP A 66 10.28 16.21 -13.26
C ASP A 66 10.95 17.59 -13.24
N THR A 67 11.64 17.93 -14.33
CA THR A 67 12.35 19.20 -14.50
C THR A 67 11.41 20.39 -14.59
N GLU A 68 10.16 20.16 -14.95
CA GLU A 68 9.11 21.18 -15.05
C GLU A 68 8.20 21.22 -13.81
N GLU A 69 8.55 20.48 -12.75
CA GLU A 69 7.75 20.48 -11.51
C GLU A 69 7.77 21.86 -10.86
N LEU A 70 6.59 22.44 -10.63
CA LEU A 70 6.48 23.73 -9.95
C LEU A 70 6.87 23.65 -8.47
N ILE A 71 6.47 22.55 -7.80
CA ILE A 71 6.74 22.29 -6.38
C ILE A 71 6.82 20.78 -6.18
N ALA A 72 7.93 20.30 -5.59
CA ALA A 72 8.07 18.93 -5.12
C ALA A 72 6.97 18.58 -4.12
N THR A 73 6.09 17.64 -4.50
CA THR A 73 5.01 17.17 -3.61
C THR A 73 5.44 16.05 -2.66
N GLN A 74 6.65 15.53 -2.80
CA GLN A 74 7.27 14.63 -1.83
C GLN A 74 7.89 15.42 -0.66
N PRO A 75 7.89 14.88 0.57
CA PRO A 75 8.62 15.47 1.70
C PRO A 75 10.13 15.50 1.49
#